data_AF-A0A6A7AY33-F1
#
_entry.id   AF-A0A6A7AY33-F1
#
_cell.length_a   1.000
_cell.length_b   1.000
_cell.length_c   1.000
_cell.angle_alpha   90.00
_cell.angle_beta   90.00
_cell.angle_gamma   90.00
#
_symmetry.space_group_name_H-M   'P 1'
#
loop_
_entity.id
_entity.type
_entity.pdbx_description
1 polymer ?
#
loop_
_entity_poly.entity_id
_entity_poly.type
_entity_poly.pdbx_seq_one_letter_code
_entity_poly.pdbx_strand_id
1 'polypeptide(L)' 'YTPTVLLGNGGYTAASGILTVEEDVADAVSYGRRFISNPDLVQRLRLRRPLTPYDRSTFYTHGAKGYTSYSKLED' A
#
# COMPACT_ATOMS: atom_id res chain seq x y z
N TYR A 1 -2.25 22.55 22.27
CA TYR A 1 -1.99 21.12 22.08
C TYR A 1 -2.27 20.81 20.63
N THR A 2 -1.25 20.49 19.84
CA THR A 2 -1.46 19.94 18.50
C THR A 2 -1.53 18.43 18.70
N PRO A 3 -2.64 17.76 18.41
CA PRO A 3 -2.70 16.30 18.52
C PRO A 3 -1.61 15.70 17.62
N THR A 4 -0.84 14.76 18.18
CA THR A 4 0.18 14.03 17.43
C THR A 4 -0.52 13.07 16.47
N VAL A 5 -0.22 13.19 15.18
CA VAL A 5 -0.73 12.25 14.17
C VAL A 5 -0.06 10.90 14.34
N LEU A 6 -0.85 9.83 14.43
CA LEU A 6 -0.43 8.44 14.53
C LEU A 6 -0.60 7.72 13.19
N LEU A 7 0.47 7.10 12.71
CA LEU A 7 0.48 6.28 11.50
C LEU A 7 0.64 4.80 11.84
N GLY A 8 -0.39 4.01 11.57
CA GLY A 8 -0.35 2.55 11.63
C GLY A 8 0.50 1.96 10.50
N ASN A 9 1.32 0.95 10.80
CA ASN A 9 2.00 0.16 9.78
C ASN A 9 2.09 -1.32 10.19
N GLY A 10 2.23 -2.22 9.21
CA GLY A 10 2.47 -3.65 9.46
C GLY A 10 1.37 -4.56 8.92
N GLY A 11 1.49 -4.95 7.66
CA GLY A 11 0.66 -6.03 7.10
C GLY A 11 -0.81 -5.67 6.82
N TYR A 12 -1.17 -4.38 6.83
CA TYR A 12 -2.52 -3.92 6.52
C TYR A 12 -3.03 -4.43 5.16
N THR A 13 -4.32 -4.79 5.17
CA THR A 13 -5.15 -4.95 3.98
C THR A 13 -5.97 -3.68 3.77
N ALA A 14 -6.77 -3.63 2.70
CA ALA A 14 -7.74 -2.55 2.52
C ALA A 14 -8.74 -2.54 3.69
N ALA A 15 -9.32 -3.70 3.99
CA ALA A 15 -10.34 -3.85 5.03
C ALA A 15 -9.79 -3.52 6.42
N SER A 16 -8.65 -4.10 6.80
CA SER A 16 -8.07 -3.82 8.12
C SER A 16 -7.55 -2.38 8.26
N GLY A 17 -7.11 -1.76 7.15
CA GLY A 17 -6.71 -0.36 7.14
C GLY A 17 -7.89 0.60 7.35
N ILE A 18 -9.02 0.34 6.69
CA ILE A 18 -10.28 1.07 6.89
C ILE A 18 -10.72 0.95 8.35
N LEU A 19 -10.78 -0.27 8.87
CA LEU A 19 -11.21 -0.52 10.25
C LEU A 19 -10.34 0.21 11.28
N THR A 20 -9.02 0.23 11.09
CA THR A 20 -8.10 0.94 12.01
C THR A 20 -8.37 2.43 12.10
N VAL A 21 -8.74 3.06 10.98
CA VAL A 21 -9.08 4.49 10.95
C VAL A 21 -10.50 4.72 11.49
N GLU A 22 -11.46 3.87 11.13
CA GLU A 22 -12.85 3.96 11.62
C GLU A 22 -12.96 3.76 13.14
N GLU A 23 -12.08 2.94 13.73
CA GLU A 23 -12.04 2.67 15.18
C GLU A 23 -11.13 3.63 15.96
N ASP A 24 -10.62 4.71 15.33
CA ASP A 24 -9.74 5.71 15.96
C ASP A 24 -8.44 5.12 16.56
N VAL A 25 -7.99 3.97 16.03
CA VAL A 25 -6.76 3.29 16.47
C VAL A 25 -5.51 3.98 15.89
N ALA A 26 -5.63 4.55 14.69
CA ALA A 26 -4.62 5.43 14.08
C ALA A 26 -5.27 6.41 13.09
N ASP A 27 -4.69 7.60 12.93
CA ASP A 27 -5.20 8.62 12.01
C ASP A 27 -5.04 8.23 10.53
N ALA A 28 -4.01 7.43 10.21
CA ALA A 28 -3.85 6.85 8.88
C ALA A 28 -3.03 5.55 8.92
N VAL A 29 -3.03 4.82 7.81
CA VAL A 29 -2.24 3.61 7.64
C VAL A 29 -1.27 3.73 6.48
N SER A 30 -0.10 3.12 6.62
CA SER A 30 0.94 3.05 5.58
C SER A 30 1.07 1.64 5.02
N TYR A 31 1.39 1.57 3.72
CA TYR A 31 1.56 0.32 2.99
C TYR A 31 2.96 0.27 2.35
N GLY A 32 3.79 -0.71 2.73
CA GLY A 32 5.10 -0.92 2.11
C GLY A 32 5.04 -1.87 0.92
N ARG A 33 5.03 -3.19 1.22
CA ARG A 33 5.07 -4.28 0.22
C ARG A 33 4.05 -4.16 -0.91
N ARG A 34 2.85 -3.65 -0.62
CA ARG A 34 1.80 -3.48 -1.63
C ARG A 34 2.08 -2.33 -2.59
N PHE A 35 2.71 -1.25 -2.12
CA PHE A 35 3.11 -0.14 -2.98
C PHE A 35 4.26 -0.52 -3.93
N ILE A 36 5.15 -1.45 -3.53
CA ILE A 36 6.23 -1.94 -4.40
C ILE A 36 5.66 -2.49 -5.72
N SER A 37 4.62 -3.33 -5.67
CA SER A 37 4.05 -3.97 -6.86
C SER A 37 2.84 -3.24 -7.47
N ASN A 38 2.34 -2.20 -6.80
CA ASN A 38 1.16 -1.46 -7.23
C ASN A 38 1.47 0.05 -7.15
N PRO A 39 2.10 0.64 -8.19
CA PRO A 39 2.42 2.07 -8.21
C PRO A 39 1.18 2.97 -8.09
N ASP A 40 0.00 2.42 -8.38
CA ASP A 40 -1.33 3.02 -8.33
C ASP A 40 -2.20 2.45 -7.19
N LEU A 41 -1.58 1.97 -6.10
CA LEU A 41 -2.27 1.28 -4.99
C LEU A 41 -3.51 2.04 -4.50
N VAL A 42 -3.42 3.37 -4.33
CA VAL A 42 -4.55 4.20 -3.85
C VAL A 42 -5.76 4.07 -4.76
N GLN A 43 -5.57 4.15 -6.08
CA GLN A 43 -6.64 4.02 -7.06
C GLN A 43 -7.21 2.60 -7.05
N ARG A 44 -6.37 1.57 -6.97
CA ARG A 44 -6.81 0.18 -6.84
C ARG A 44 -7.68 -0.03 -5.60
N LEU A 45 -7.26 0.48 -4.44
CA LEU A 45 -8.03 0.37 -3.20
C LEU A 45 -9.38 1.12 -3.31
N ARG A 46 -9.36 2.36 -3.82
CA ARG A 46 -10.57 3.17 -4.02
C ARG A 46 -11.59 2.51 -4.95
N LEU A 47 -11.12 1.94 -6.05
CA LEU A 47 -11.96 1.28 -7.07
C LEU A 47 -12.18 -0.22 -6.81
N ARG A 48 -11.69 -0.74 -5.67
CA ARG A 48 -11.73 -2.17 -5.33
C ARG A 48 -11.19 -3.07 -6.46
N ARG A 49 -10.11 -2.64 -7.11
CA ARG A 49 -9.43 -3.41 -8.17
C ARG A 49 -8.46 -4.42 -7.58
N PRO A 50 -8.20 -5.55 -8.28
CA PRO A 50 -7.20 -6.52 -7.86
C PRO A 50 -5.81 -5.88 -7.68
N LEU A 51 -5.07 -6.35 -6.67
CA LEU A 51 -3.69 -5.94 -6.44
C LEU A 51 -2.74 -6.90 -7.14
N THR A 52 -1.75 -6.35 -7.84
CA THR A 52 -0.62 -7.09 -8.38
C THR A 52 0.18 -7.73 -7.22
N PRO A 53 0.41 -9.05 -7.24
CA PRO A 53 1.28 -9.70 -6.26
C PRO A 53 2.68 -9.10 -6.29
N TYR A 54 3.29 -8.94 -5.13
CA TYR A 54 4.69 -8.54 -5.05
C TYR A 54 5.61 -9.76 -5.16
N ASP A 55 6.75 -9.58 -5.81
CA ASP A 55 7.84 -10.55 -5.80
C ASP A 55 8.89 -10.14 -4.76
N ARG A 56 9.06 -10.97 -3.72
CA ARG A 56 10.03 -10.68 -2.64
C ARG A 56 11.48 -10.86 -3.09
N SER A 57 11.72 -11.70 -4.11
CA SER A 57 13.07 -11.95 -4.62
C SER A 57 13.67 -10.71 -5.30
N THR A 58 12.82 -9.77 -5.70
CA THR A 58 13.24 -8.54 -6.39
C THR A 58 13.18 -7.28 -5.51
N PHE A 59 12.92 -7.39 -4.20
CA PHE A 59 12.86 -6.21 -3.32
C PHE A 59 14.20 -5.45 -3.25
N TYR A 60 15.30 -6.20 -3.30
CA TYR A 60 16.65 -5.66 -3.31
C TYR A 60 17.33 -6.13 -4.59
N THR A 61 16.96 -5.50 -5.70
CA THR A 61 17.42 -5.87 -7.04
C THR A 61 18.23 -4.74 -7.67
N HIS A 62 19.07 -5.10 -8.64
CA HIS A 62 19.73 -4.15 -9.50
C HIS A 62 18.91 -4.04 -10.81
N GLY A 63 18.50 -2.82 -11.17
CA GLY A 63 17.76 -2.54 -12.41
C GLY A 63 16.23 -2.55 -12.26
N ALA A 64 15.53 -2.58 -13.41
CA ALA A 64 14.10 -2.26 -13.49
C ALA A 64 13.15 -3.39 -13.05
N LYS A 65 13.58 -4.66 -13.17
CA LYS A 65 12.73 -5.84 -12.88
C LYS A 65 12.34 -5.85 -11.40
N GLY A 66 11.03 -5.77 -11.10
CA GLY A 66 10.52 -5.73 -9.74
C GLY A 66 10.72 -4.40 -8.99
N TYR A 67 11.12 -3.34 -9.72
CA TYR A 67 11.23 -1.96 -9.20
C TYR A 67 10.32 -1.01 -10.01
N THR A 68 10.68 -0.70 -11.25
CA THR A 68 9.91 0.21 -12.14
C THR A 68 9.12 -0.51 -13.23
N SER A 69 9.12 -1.85 -13.23
CA SER A 69 8.46 -2.68 -14.25
C SER A 69 7.02 -3.09 -13.92
N TYR A 70 6.48 -2.70 -12.76
CA TYR A 70 5.09 -2.97 -12.40
C TYR A 70 4.14 -2.01 -13.13
N SER A 71 3.12 -2.56 -13.79
CA SER A 71 2.11 -1.78 -14.51
C SER A 71 1.08 -1.13 -13.60
N LYS A 72 0.65 0.07 -13.98
CA LYS A 72 -0.55 0.75 -13.43
C LYS A 72 -1.82 0.17 -14.08
N LEU A 73 -2.98 0.46 -13.49
CA LEU A 73 -4.25 0.36 -14.21
C LEU A 73 -4.20 1.24 -15.46
N GLU A 74 -4.83 0.78 -16.54
CA GLU A 74 -5.12 1.61 -17.70
C GLU A 74 -6.20 2.64 -17.32
N ASP A 75 -6.13 3.83 -17.92
CA ASP A 75 -7.06 4.95 -17.69
C ASP A 75 -8.47 4.68 -18.25
#